data_AF-A0A651HA95-F1
#
_entry.id   AF-A0A651HA95-F1
#
_cell.length_a   1.000
_cell.length_b   1.000
_cell.length_c   1.000
_cell.angle_alpha   90.00
_cell.angle_beta   90.00
_cell.angle_gamma   90.00
#
_symmetry.space_group_name_H-M   'P 1'
#
loop_
_entity.id
_entity.type
_entity.pdbx_description
1 polymer ?
#
loop_
_entity_poly.entity_id
_entity_poly.type
_entity_poly.pdbx_seq_one_letter_code
_entity_poly.pdbx_strand_id
1 'polypeptide(L)'
;MVHRGAPQPWNEGAVHEDSGDRGWWYDFSAVRESGEFYVYDPSTGLRSPVFRIAADVYHPILVAAVRTYFYQRLGVPLRPPHAEEPWVFEAALLQDREARAVWAQDDPATERDLSGGWMDAGDTNKYPP
;
A
#
# COMPACT_ATOMS: atom_id res chain seq x y z
N MET A 1 31.55 9.12 3.32
CA MET A 1 30.70 10.27 3.70
C MET A 1 30.49 11.12 2.46
N VAL A 2 29.27 11.18 1.92
CA VAL A 2 28.95 11.89 0.66
C VAL A 2 28.35 13.28 0.88
N HIS A 3 27.84 13.54 2.08
CA HIS A 3 27.28 14.82 2.50
C HIS A 3 27.43 15.00 4.00
N ARG A 4 27.54 16.25 4.46
CA ARG A 4 27.57 16.62 5.87
C ARG A 4 26.90 17.99 6.03
N GLY A 5 26.05 18.12 7.03
CA GLY A 5 25.39 19.38 7.37
C GLY A 5 24.85 19.36 8.80
N ALA A 6 24.47 20.53 9.31
CA ALA A 6 23.78 20.66 10.58
C ALA A 6 22.27 20.64 10.34
N PRO A 7 21.50 19.82 11.09
CA PRO A 7 20.05 19.84 10.97
C PRO A 7 19.50 21.17 11.49
N GLN A 8 18.40 21.64 10.88
CA GLN A 8 17.72 22.88 11.25
C GLN A 8 16.46 22.55 12.06
N PRO A 9 16.19 23.24 13.18
CA PRO A 9 14.94 23.03 13.92
C PRO A 9 13.73 23.20 13.01
N TRP A 10 12.82 22.22 13.04
CA TRP A 10 11.53 22.37 12.38
C TRP A 10 10.71 23.43 13.14
N ASN A 11 10.08 24.35 12.41
CA ASN A 11 9.13 25.34 12.95
C ASN A 11 9.66 26.06 14.21
N GLU A 12 10.86 26.62 14.15
CA GLU A 12 11.52 27.31 15.27
C GLU A 12 11.67 26.45 16.55
N GLY A 13 11.67 25.13 16.41
CA GLY A 13 11.75 24.17 17.51
C GLY A 13 10.43 23.94 18.24
N ALA A 14 9.31 24.37 17.67
CA ALA A 14 7.97 24.08 18.20
C ALA A 14 7.69 22.58 18.26
N VAL A 15 6.72 22.21 19.09
CA VAL A 15 6.17 20.85 19.15
C VAL A 15 5.17 20.69 18.01
N HIS A 16 5.27 19.61 17.23
CA HIS A 16 4.32 19.27 16.17
C HIS A 16 2.99 18.85 16.80
N GLU A 17 1.88 19.50 16.43
CA GLU A 17 0.59 19.33 17.10
C GLU A 17 0.04 17.90 16.99
N ASP A 18 0.18 17.26 15.82
CA ASP A 18 -0.38 15.92 15.59
C ASP A 18 0.44 14.79 16.21
N SER A 19 1.77 14.98 16.36
CA SER A 19 2.66 13.91 16.82
C SER A 19 3.16 14.10 18.25
N GLY A 20 3.16 15.34 18.76
CA GLY A 20 3.75 15.69 20.04
C GLY A 20 5.29 15.78 20.03
N ASP A 21 5.93 15.64 18.87
CA ASP A 21 7.39 15.63 18.75
C ASP A 21 7.97 17.02 18.50
N ARG A 22 9.24 17.22 18.88
CA ARG A 22 10.07 18.29 18.31
C ARG A 22 10.95 17.69 17.23
N GLY A 23 10.92 18.28 16.03
CA GLY A 23 11.62 17.77 14.86
C GLY A 23 12.77 18.67 14.38
N TRP A 24 13.63 18.10 13.52
CA TRP A 24 14.64 18.83 12.79
C TRP A 24 14.68 18.38 11.32
N TRP A 25 14.91 19.33 10.41
CA TRP A 25 15.20 19.04 9.02
C TRP A 25 16.69 18.83 8.82
N TYR A 26 17.04 17.68 8.25
CA TYR A 26 18.35 17.47 7.66
C TYR A 26 18.20 17.40 6.14
N ASP A 27 18.55 18.48 5.46
CA ASP A 27 18.47 18.56 4.00
C ASP A 27 19.73 17.99 3.35
N PHE A 28 19.56 16.91 2.60
CA PHE A 28 20.59 16.28 1.77
C PHE A 28 20.19 16.23 0.29
N SER A 29 19.28 17.11 -0.15
CA SER A 29 18.77 17.18 -1.54
C SER A 29 19.87 17.45 -2.58
N ALA A 30 21.04 17.92 -2.15
CA ALA A 30 22.22 18.05 -2.99
C ALA A 30 22.81 16.68 -3.40
N VAL A 31 22.55 15.62 -2.65
CA VAL A 31 22.98 14.25 -2.97
C VAL A 31 22.07 13.68 -4.05
N ARG A 32 22.61 13.52 -5.26
CA ARG A 32 21.88 12.99 -6.43
C ARG A 32 22.47 11.69 -6.98
N GLU A 33 23.58 11.24 -6.41
CA GLU A 33 24.19 9.97 -6.78
C GLU A 33 23.26 8.82 -6.41
N SER A 34 23.08 7.88 -7.33
CA SER A 34 22.25 6.71 -7.06
C SER A 34 23.01 5.71 -6.18
N GLY A 35 22.33 5.13 -5.19
CA GLY A 35 22.96 4.21 -4.24
C GLY A 35 22.13 3.97 -2.99
N GLU A 36 22.71 3.21 -2.06
CA GLU A 36 22.18 2.97 -0.73
C GLU A 36 22.90 3.84 0.30
N PHE A 37 22.13 4.53 1.13
CA PHE A 37 22.63 5.51 2.07
C PHE A 37 21.94 5.36 3.43
N TYR A 38 22.53 5.97 4.44
CA TYR A 38 21.91 6.20 5.74
C TYR A 38 22.35 7.57 6.27
N VAL A 39 21.53 8.17 7.13
CA VAL A 39 21.91 9.37 7.90
C VAL A 39 22.52 8.92 9.21
N TYR A 40 23.66 9.48 9.58
CA TYR A 40 24.37 9.20 10.83
C TYR A 40 24.50 10.46 11.67
N ASP A 41 24.09 10.38 12.93
CA ASP A 41 24.31 11.43 13.93
C ASP A 41 25.49 11.04 14.82
N PRO A 42 26.65 11.70 14.66
CA PRO A 42 27.84 11.39 15.46
C PRO A 42 27.72 11.84 16.92
N SER A 43 26.78 12.72 17.26
CA SER A 43 26.60 13.21 18.64
C SER A 43 25.91 12.17 19.53
N THR A 44 25.03 11.37 18.94
CA THR A 44 24.29 10.30 19.63
C THR A 44 24.80 8.91 19.26
N GLY A 45 25.59 8.79 18.19
CA GLY A 45 26.04 7.50 17.63
C GLY A 45 24.94 6.72 16.92
N LEU A 46 23.80 7.34 16.64
CA LEU A 46 22.63 6.72 16.02
C LEU A 46 22.61 6.89 14.50
N ARG A 47 21.83 6.05 13.81
CA ARG A 47 21.59 6.16 12.36
C ARG A 47 20.15 5.87 11.97
N SER A 48 19.75 6.39 10.81
CA SER A 48 18.52 5.98 10.14
C SER A 48 18.60 4.54 9.62
N PRO A 49 17.46 3.93 9.24
CA PRO A 49 17.44 2.81 8.31
C PRO A 49 18.16 3.16 7.00
N VAL A 50 18.58 2.13 6.26
CA VAL A 50 19.14 2.30 4.92
C VAL A 50 18.03 2.69 3.95
N PHE A 51 18.28 3.67 3.11
CA PHE A 51 17.37 4.12 2.06
C PHE A 51 18.10 4.21 0.71
N ARG A 52 17.33 4.16 -0.38
CA ARG A 52 17.85 4.28 -1.75
C ARG A 52 17.58 5.65 -2.32
N ILE A 53 18.56 6.18 -3.03
CA ILE A 53 18.38 7.25 -4.02
C ILE A 53 18.56 6.57 -5.37
N ALA A 54 17.53 6.56 -6.21
CA ALA A 54 17.59 6.03 -7.57
C ALA A 54 16.34 6.47 -8.34
N ALA A 55 16.38 6.38 -9.67
CA ALA A 55 15.23 6.73 -10.53
C ALA A 55 14.05 5.74 -10.39
N ASP A 56 14.31 4.52 -9.93
CA ASP A 56 13.37 3.41 -9.90
C ASP A 56 12.77 3.12 -8.51
N VAL A 57 13.04 3.96 -7.50
CA VAL A 57 12.68 3.68 -6.09
C VAL A 57 11.18 3.42 -5.88
N TYR A 58 10.31 3.99 -6.73
CA TYR A 58 8.86 3.79 -6.66
C TYR A 58 8.33 2.69 -7.58
N HIS A 59 9.14 2.15 -8.50
CA HIS A 59 8.70 1.12 -9.44
C HIS A 59 8.14 -0.14 -8.74
N PRO A 60 8.87 -0.80 -7.81
CA PRO A 60 8.33 -1.97 -7.13
C PRO A 60 7.12 -1.63 -6.23
N ILE A 61 7.06 -0.41 -5.68
CA ILE A 61 5.94 0.06 -4.85
C ILE A 61 4.67 0.19 -5.71
N LEU A 62 4.77 0.77 -6.91
CA LEU A 62 3.65 0.87 -7.84
C LEU A 62 3.13 -0.51 -8.25
N VAL A 63 4.05 -1.45 -8.55
CA VAL A 63 3.67 -2.84 -8.87
C VAL A 63 2.91 -3.47 -7.71
N ALA A 64 3.44 -3.37 -6.49
CA ALA A 64 2.77 -3.91 -5.30
C ALA A 64 1.39 -3.27 -5.05
N ALA A 65 1.30 -1.94 -5.15
CA ALA A 65 0.06 -1.20 -4.96
C ALA A 65 -1.03 -1.64 -5.94
N VAL A 66 -0.70 -1.78 -7.24
CA VAL A 66 -1.68 -2.20 -8.25
C VAL A 66 -2.02 -3.70 -8.13
N ARG A 67 -1.11 -4.53 -7.63
CA ARG A 67 -1.37 -5.95 -7.37
C ARG A 67 -2.46 -6.19 -6.32
N THR A 68 -2.74 -5.22 -5.46
CA THR A 68 -3.88 -5.31 -4.51
C THR A 68 -5.20 -5.59 -5.23
N TYR A 69 -5.47 -4.93 -6.37
CA TYR A 69 -6.66 -5.18 -7.19
C TYR A 69 -6.70 -6.59 -7.79
N PHE A 70 -5.54 -7.21 -8.05
CA PHE A 70 -5.52 -8.60 -8.48
C PHE A 70 -5.93 -9.52 -7.31
N TYR A 71 -5.36 -9.29 -6.13
CA TYR A 71 -5.64 -10.10 -4.94
C TYR A 71 -7.04 -9.88 -4.34
N GLN A 72 -7.71 -8.79 -4.70
CA GLN A 72 -9.08 -8.52 -4.27
C GLN A 72 -10.15 -9.09 -5.22
N ARG A 73 -9.79 -9.77 -6.31
CA ARG A 73 -10.78 -10.29 -7.27
C ARG A 73 -11.65 -11.39 -6.69
N LEU A 74 -12.94 -11.34 -6.99
CA LEU A 74 -13.93 -12.36 -6.63
C LEU A 74 -14.34 -13.19 -7.86
N GLY A 75 -14.86 -14.40 -7.64
CA GLY A 75 -15.37 -15.27 -8.72
C GLY A 75 -14.31 -15.87 -9.65
N VAL A 76 -13.02 -15.61 -9.40
CA VAL A 76 -11.88 -16.14 -10.17
C VAL A 76 -10.81 -16.69 -9.23
N PRO A 77 -10.08 -17.76 -9.62
CA PRO A 77 -8.99 -18.26 -8.81
C PRO A 77 -7.77 -17.33 -8.90
N LEU A 78 -7.05 -17.19 -7.78
CA LEU A 78 -5.79 -16.45 -7.68
C LEU A 78 -4.65 -17.47 -7.66
N ARG A 79 -3.91 -17.59 -8.77
CA ARG A 79 -2.90 -18.65 -8.96
C ARG A 79 -1.63 -18.13 -9.67
N PRO A 80 -0.51 -18.87 -9.59
CA PRO A 80 0.67 -18.60 -10.40
C PRO A 80 0.33 -18.53 -11.91
N PRO A 81 1.04 -17.69 -12.70
CA PRO A 81 2.20 -16.88 -12.32
C PRO A 81 1.83 -15.51 -11.71
N HIS A 82 0.54 -15.24 -11.48
CA HIS A 82 0.07 -13.91 -11.08
C HIS A 82 -0.12 -13.76 -9.57
N ALA A 83 -0.39 -14.86 -8.87
CA ALA A 83 -0.40 -14.98 -7.41
C ALA A 83 0.87 -15.67 -6.89
N GLU A 84 1.25 -15.34 -5.66
CA GLU A 84 2.38 -15.91 -4.93
C GLU A 84 1.89 -16.51 -3.61
N GLU A 85 2.55 -17.57 -3.13
CA GLU A 85 2.25 -18.17 -1.82
C GLU A 85 2.51 -17.17 -0.67
N PRO A 86 1.70 -17.15 0.40
CA PRO A 86 0.56 -18.04 0.69
C PRO A 86 -0.78 -17.55 0.10
N TRP A 87 -0.75 -16.57 -0.81
CA TRP A 87 -1.95 -15.89 -1.32
C TRP A 87 -2.49 -16.51 -2.62
N VAL A 88 -2.52 -17.84 -2.66
CA VAL A 88 -3.10 -18.63 -3.74
C VAL A 88 -4.47 -19.15 -3.28
N PHE A 89 -5.52 -18.84 -4.02
CA PHE A 89 -6.90 -19.15 -3.63
C PHE A 89 -7.72 -19.68 -4.80
N GLU A 90 -8.66 -20.56 -4.51
CA GLU A 90 -9.72 -20.92 -5.46
C GLU A 90 -10.74 -19.80 -5.59
N ALA A 91 -11.55 -19.86 -6.65
CA ALA A 91 -12.61 -18.88 -6.85
C ALA A 91 -13.60 -18.89 -5.68
N ALA A 92 -13.81 -17.73 -5.08
CA ALA A 92 -14.76 -17.51 -3.99
C ALA A 92 -16.01 -16.76 -4.47
N LEU A 93 -17.07 -16.81 -3.68
CA LEU A 93 -18.36 -16.14 -3.92
C LEU A 93 -19.02 -16.49 -5.27
N LEU A 94 -18.98 -17.77 -5.65
CA LEU A 94 -19.57 -18.25 -6.91
C LEU A 94 -21.10 -18.12 -6.94
N GLN A 95 -21.75 -18.06 -5.77
CA GLN A 95 -23.19 -17.83 -5.64
C GLN A 95 -23.62 -16.45 -6.14
N ASP A 96 -22.70 -15.50 -6.31
CA ASP A 96 -23.02 -14.16 -6.84
C ASP A 96 -23.52 -14.19 -8.29
N ARG A 97 -23.37 -15.33 -8.99
CA ARG A 97 -23.98 -15.57 -10.31
C ARG A 97 -25.50 -15.64 -10.26
N GLU A 98 -26.05 -15.94 -9.09
CA GLU A 98 -27.47 -16.16 -8.85
C GLU A 98 -27.95 -15.21 -7.73
N ALA A 99 -27.33 -14.02 -7.62
CA ALA A 99 -27.66 -13.05 -6.59
C ALA A 99 -29.10 -12.53 -6.78
N ARG A 100 -29.87 -12.52 -5.69
CA ARG A 100 -31.27 -12.06 -5.69
C ARG A 100 -31.43 -10.75 -4.93
N ALA A 101 -32.49 -10.03 -5.23
CA ALA A 101 -32.76 -8.77 -4.56
C ALA A 101 -32.96 -9.00 -3.06
N VAL A 102 -32.39 -8.12 -2.23
CA VAL A 102 -32.46 -8.23 -0.75
C VAL A 102 -33.90 -8.29 -0.23
N TRP A 103 -34.84 -7.66 -0.94
CA TRP A 103 -36.27 -7.61 -0.59
C TRP A 103 -37.09 -8.80 -1.13
N ALA A 104 -36.51 -9.68 -1.95
CA ALA A 104 -37.17 -10.86 -2.51
C ALA A 104 -36.18 -12.02 -2.73
N GLN A 105 -35.60 -12.50 -1.62
CA GLN A 105 -34.57 -13.54 -1.64
C GLN A 105 -35.06 -14.87 -2.23
N ASP A 106 -36.35 -15.17 -2.12
CA ASP A 106 -36.94 -16.40 -2.68
C ASP A 106 -37.47 -16.24 -4.10
N ASP A 107 -37.46 -15.03 -4.69
CA ASP A 107 -38.02 -14.76 -6.02
C ASP A 107 -36.95 -14.91 -7.13
N PRO A 108 -37.00 -15.98 -7.94
CA PRO A 108 -36.05 -16.19 -9.04
C PRO A 108 -36.16 -15.11 -10.13
N ALA A 109 -37.26 -14.36 -10.24
CA ALA A 109 -37.38 -13.29 -11.22
C ALA A 109 -36.41 -12.11 -10.97
N THR A 110 -35.96 -11.96 -9.72
CA THR A 110 -35.00 -10.91 -9.32
C THR A 110 -33.54 -11.31 -9.49
N GLU A 111 -33.27 -12.56 -9.85
CA GLU A 111 -31.93 -13.11 -9.96
C GLU A 111 -31.10 -12.37 -11.02
N ARG A 112 -29.87 -12.01 -10.67
CA ARG A 112 -28.90 -11.35 -11.55
C ARG A 112 -27.52 -11.96 -11.33
N ASP A 113 -26.79 -12.12 -12.43
CA ASP A 113 -25.36 -12.41 -12.36
C ASP A 113 -24.63 -11.14 -11.96
N LEU A 114 -24.19 -11.09 -10.70
CA LEU A 114 -23.37 -10.04 -10.14
C LEU A 114 -21.96 -10.56 -9.84
N SER A 115 -21.53 -11.67 -10.44
CA SER A 115 -20.22 -12.27 -10.18
C SER A 115 -19.05 -11.38 -10.61
N GLY A 116 -17.85 -11.71 -10.11
CA GLY A 116 -16.64 -10.94 -10.39
C GLY A 116 -16.52 -9.68 -9.52
N GLY A 117 -15.77 -8.70 -10.02
CA GLY A 117 -15.45 -7.47 -9.31
C GLY A 117 -14.33 -7.64 -8.27
N TRP A 118 -14.24 -6.66 -7.38
CA TRP A 118 -13.28 -6.62 -6.29
C TRP A 118 -13.99 -6.54 -4.95
N MET A 119 -13.45 -7.23 -3.94
CA MET A 119 -13.71 -6.88 -2.55
C MET A 119 -13.34 -5.42 -2.34
N ASP A 120 -14.26 -4.65 -1.75
CA ASP A 120 -14.08 -3.20 -1.59
C ASP A 120 -12.96 -2.87 -0.59
N ALA A 121 -12.88 -3.64 0.50
CA ALA A 121 -11.93 -3.44 1.57
C ALA A 121 -11.50 -4.77 2.21
N GLY A 122 -11.59 -4.87 3.54
CA GLY A 122 -11.26 -6.08 4.29
C GLY A 122 -12.39 -7.10 4.38
N ASP A 123 -13.62 -6.72 4.01
CA ASP A 123 -14.76 -7.62 3.88
C ASP A 123 -14.96 -8.07 2.43
N THR A 124 -15.85 -9.03 2.21
CA THR A 124 -16.06 -9.63 0.89
C THR A 124 -17.17 -8.98 0.06
N ASN A 125 -17.78 -7.89 0.52
CA ASN A 125 -18.87 -7.25 -0.21
C ASN A 125 -18.35 -6.32 -1.32
N LYS A 126 -19.26 -6.00 -2.24
CA LYS A 126 -19.04 -5.14 -3.41
C LYS A 126 -20.03 -3.99 -3.40
N TYR A 127 -19.53 -2.77 -3.61
CA TYR A 127 -20.35 -1.57 -3.63
C TYR A 127 -20.16 -0.87 -4.98
N PRO A 128 -21.21 -0.72 -5.80
CA PRO A 128 -21.16 0.22 -6.91
C PRO A 128 -21.09 1.65 -6.35
N PRO A 129 -20.52 2.61 -7.11
CA PRO A 129 -20.55 4.02 -6.74
C PRO A 129 -21.97 4.59 -6.68
#